data_AF-A0A245ZD68-F1
#
_entry.id   AF-A0A245ZD68-F1
#
_cell.length_a   1.000
_cell.length_b   1.000
_cell.length_c   1.000
_cell.angle_alpha   90.00
_cell.angle_beta   90.00
_cell.angle_gamma   90.00
#
_symmetry.space_group_name_H-M   'P 1'
#
loop_
_entity.id
_entity.type
_entity.pdbx_description
1 polymer ?
#
loop_
_entity_poly.entity_id
_entity_poly.type
_entity_poly.pdbx_seq_one_letter_code
_entity_poly.pdbx_strand_id
1 'polypeptide(L)'
;MPIVPTSRPHTSASPSSVPISRPEIQPRARIRRPVPAVLQSVESSSNAIAVTPVEPGKGEYEVGYKKPPKHSQFKKGQSGNRKGRPKGAKGLNTIVRNIYTKKVTVRGASGSERMSKMEAIVHKTVEKSFSGDMRAIDKSLKLYAQCVPDEPIAVAAPVESASTADMDAHDKAILAAYRRTAREEDDE
;
A
#
# COMPACT_ATOMS: atom_id res chain seq x y z
N MET A 1 -12.71 64.44 28.41
CA MET A 1 -11.43 63.90 27.91
C MET A 1 -11.72 62.91 26.79
N PRO A 2 -11.40 63.22 25.52
CA PRO A 2 -11.51 62.24 24.44
C PRO A 2 -10.19 61.49 24.25
N ILE A 3 -10.25 60.17 24.20
CA ILE A 3 -9.13 59.25 23.97
C ILE A 3 -8.90 59.15 22.46
N VAL A 4 -7.68 59.49 22.01
CA VAL A 4 -7.25 59.41 20.60
C VAL A 4 -6.87 57.96 20.26
N PRO A 5 -7.32 57.38 19.13
CA PRO A 5 -6.84 56.08 18.67
C PRO A 5 -5.51 56.25 17.91
N THR A 6 -4.41 55.72 18.45
CA THR A 6 -3.12 55.67 17.75
C THR A 6 -3.05 54.42 16.87
N SER A 7 -3.22 54.61 15.55
CA SER A 7 -2.98 53.54 14.56
C SER A 7 -1.47 53.30 14.42
N ARG A 8 -0.98 52.12 14.78
CA ARG A 8 0.36 51.66 14.40
C ARG A 8 0.37 51.20 12.93
N PRO A 9 1.30 51.68 12.09
CA PRO A 9 1.52 51.06 10.79
C PRO A 9 2.21 49.70 10.99
N HIS A 10 1.65 48.65 10.40
CA HIS A 10 2.30 47.35 10.27
C HIS A 10 3.27 47.44 9.08
N THR A 11 4.56 47.43 9.36
CA THR A 11 5.61 47.31 8.34
C THR A 11 5.59 45.89 7.78
N SER A 12 5.03 45.71 6.59
CA SER A 12 5.16 44.49 5.79
C SER A 12 6.55 44.41 5.17
N ALA A 13 7.52 43.85 5.90
CA ALA A 13 8.81 43.47 5.32
C ALA A 13 8.69 42.08 4.69
N SER A 14 8.52 42.03 3.36
CA SER A 14 8.64 40.81 2.58
C SER A 14 10.09 40.28 2.65
N PRO A 15 10.34 39.00 2.99
CA PRO A 15 11.68 38.45 2.90
C PRO A 15 12.06 38.29 1.42
N SER A 16 13.04 39.08 1.00
CA SER A 16 13.77 38.96 -0.27
C SER A 16 14.15 37.49 -0.53
N SER A 17 13.59 36.92 -1.61
CA SER A 17 13.95 35.60 -2.10
C SER A 17 15.31 35.68 -2.80
N VAL A 18 16.38 35.33 -2.09
CA VAL A 18 17.68 35.08 -2.72
C VAL A 18 17.58 33.74 -3.46
N PRO A 19 17.72 33.68 -4.80
CA PRO A 19 17.80 32.39 -5.49
C PRO A 19 19.16 31.77 -5.15
N ILE A 20 19.14 30.65 -4.40
CA ILE A 20 20.32 29.80 -4.25
C ILE A 20 20.59 29.17 -5.61
N SER A 21 21.51 29.77 -6.36
CA SER A 21 22.03 29.23 -7.61
C SER A 21 22.71 27.90 -7.32
N ARG A 22 22.11 26.82 -7.84
CA ARG A 22 22.67 25.48 -7.81
C ARG A 22 24.01 25.49 -8.56
N PRO A 23 25.15 25.16 -7.93
CA PRO A 23 26.41 25.13 -8.65
C PRO A 23 26.34 24.05 -9.72
N GLU A 24 26.60 24.45 -10.96
CA GLU A 24 26.64 23.58 -12.12
C GLU A 24 27.82 22.62 -11.99
N ILE A 25 27.52 21.34 -11.76
CA ILE A 25 28.53 20.29 -11.67
C ILE A 25 28.97 19.97 -13.09
N GLN A 26 30.10 20.54 -13.52
CA GLN A 26 30.69 20.21 -14.81
C GLN A 26 31.07 18.72 -14.85
N PRO A 27 30.72 17.98 -15.92
CA PRO A 27 31.12 16.58 -16.04
C PRO A 27 32.63 16.51 -16.22
N ARG A 28 33.32 15.86 -15.28
CA ARG A 28 34.76 15.59 -15.41
C ARG A 28 35.00 14.76 -16.67
N ALA A 29 35.66 15.36 -17.67
CA ALA A 29 36.12 14.68 -18.86
C ALA A 29 37.01 13.48 -18.44
N ARG A 30 36.64 12.28 -18.91
CA ARG A 30 37.40 11.06 -18.68
C ARG A 30 38.67 11.10 -19.53
N ILE A 31 39.75 11.67 -18.99
CA ILE A 31 41.07 11.66 -19.62
C ILE A 31 41.51 10.19 -19.73
N ARG A 32 41.47 9.64 -20.95
CA ARG A 32 42.10 8.35 -21.26
C ARG A 32 43.61 8.57 -21.21
N ARG A 33 44.28 8.06 -20.18
CA ARG A 33 45.74 8.01 -20.19
C ARG A 33 46.19 7.07 -21.32
N PRO A 34 47.15 7.46 -22.18
CA PRO A 34 47.70 6.55 -23.17
C PRO A 34 48.55 5.47 -22.47
N VAL A 35 48.48 4.25 -22.99
CA VAL A 35 49.29 3.11 -22.54
C VAL A 35 50.68 3.25 -23.19
N PRO A 36 51.80 3.10 -22.45
CA PRO A 36 53.12 3.18 -23.07
C PRO A 36 53.37 2.00 -24.01
N ALA A 37 53.86 2.29 -25.21
CA ALA A 37 54.31 1.31 -26.18
C ALA A 37 55.60 0.65 -25.67
N VAL A 38 55.53 -0.64 -25.36
CA VAL A 38 56.71 -1.47 -25.08
C VAL A 38 57.27 -1.92 -26.42
N LEU A 39 58.39 -1.31 -26.81
CA LEU A 39 59.18 -1.67 -27.98
C LEU A 39 60.05 -2.89 -27.60
N GLN A 40 59.81 -4.01 -28.28
CA GLN A 40 60.62 -5.22 -28.18
C GLN A 40 61.98 -4.98 -28.84
N SER A 41 63.05 -5.20 -28.08
CA SER A 41 64.37 -5.49 -28.64
C SER A 41 64.59 -6.99 -28.56
N VAL A 42 64.55 -7.64 -29.71
CA VAL A 42 65.26 -8.89 -30.00
C VAL A 42 66.76 -8.55 -29.91
N GLU A 43 67.63 -9.32 -29.28
CA GLU A 43 68.16 -10.60 -29.77
C GLU A 43 69.24 -11.12 -28.79
N SER A 44 69.48 -12.44 -28.88
CA SER A 44 70.77 -13.11 -28.59
C SER A 44 71.17 -13.39 -27.14
N SER A 45 70.84 -14.61 -26.67
CA SER A 45 71.84 -15.49 -26.06
C SER A 45 71.34 -16.93 -26.05
N SER A 46 71.95 -17.73 -26.91
CA SER A 46 72.02 -19.18 -26.83
C SER A 46 72.68 -19.60 -25.51
N ASN A 47 71.99 -20.39 -24.69
CA ASN A 47 72.64 -21.52 -24.02
C ASN A 47 71.60 -22.54 -23.53
N ALA A 48 71.82 -23.79 -23.93
CA ALA A 48 71.06 -24.96 -23.54
C ALA A 48 71.26 -25.25 -22.04
N ILE A 49 70.17 -25.48 -21.29
CA ILE A 49 70.23 -26.18 -20.00
C ILE A 49 69.03 -27.11 -19.88
N ALA A 50 69.39 -28.40 -19.85
CA ALA A 50 68.77 -29.55 -19.21
C ALA A 50 67.30 -29.50 -18.78
N VAL A 51 66.59 -30.51 -19.25
CA VAL A 51 65.39 -31.13 -18.68
C VAL A 51 65.41 -31.10 -17.14
N THR A 52 64.36 -30.53 -16.55
CA THR A 52 63.89 -30.86 -15.20
C THR A 52 62.39 -31.13 -15.28
N PRO A 53 61.86 -32.21 -14.67
CA PRO A 53 60.44 -32.47 -14.66
C PRO A 53 59.79 -31.52 -13.64
N VAL A 54 58.93 -30.62 -14.13
CA VAL A 54 58.13 -29.75 -13.27
C VAL A 54 57.01 -30.59 -12.66
N GLU A 55 57.11 -30.81 -11.35
CA GLU A 55 56.08 -31.40 -10.48
C GLU A 55 54.72 -30.71 -10.69
N PRO A 56 53.59 -31.45 -10.81
CA PRO A 56 52.28 -30.86 -11.06
C PRO A 56 51.76 -30.19 -9.77
N GLY A 57 52.14 -28.92 -9.60
CA GLY A 57 51.62 -28.05 -8.56
C GLY A 57 50.11 -27.87 -8.73
N LYS A 58 49.34 -28.55 -7.87
CA LYS A 58 47.93 -28.29 -7.50
C LYS A 58 47.09 -27.54 -8.55
N GLY A 59 46.52 -28.33 -9.48
CA GLY A 59 45.31 -28.06 -10.26
C GLY A 59 44.88 -26.59 -10.36
N GLU A 60 45.44 -25.89 -11.34
CA GLU A 60 44.89 -24.64 -11.83
C GLU A 60 43.41 -24.83 -12.19
N TYR A 61 42.54 -24.06 -11.55
CA TYR A 61 41.12 -24.11 -11.83
C TYR A 61 40.88 -23.58 -13.25
N GLU A 62 40.55 -24.47 -14.17
CA GLU A 62 40.25 -24.13 -15.56
C GLU A 62 39.07 -23.14 -15.61
N VAL A 63 39.37 -21.92 -16.05
CA VAL A 63 38.40 -20.84 -16.22
C VAL A 63 37.71 -21.05 -17.56
N GLY A 64 36.38 -20.97 -17.58
CA GLY A 64 35.57 -21.19 -18.79
C GLY A 64 34.13 -20.72 -18.62
N TYR A 65 33.25 -21.05 -19.57
CA TYR A 65 31.84 -20.67 -19.50
C TYR A 65 31.20 -21.22 -18.21
N LYS A 66 30.54 -20.34 -17.43
CA LYS A 66 29.96 -20.61 -16.10
C LYS A 66 30.97 -21.04 -15.01
N LYS A 67 32.28 -20.93 -15.25
CA LYS A 67 33.36 -21.21 -14.29
C LYS A 67 34.18 -19.94 -13.99
N PRO A 68 33.67 -19.01 -13.15
CA PRO A 68 34.38 -17.77 -12.88
C PRO A 68 35.68 -18.01 -12.09
N PRO A 69 36.75 -17.23 -12.29
CA PRO A 69 38.02 -17.40 -11.58
C PRO A 69 37.84 -17.40 -10.05
N LYS A 70 38.51 -18.31 -9.34
CA LYS A 70 38.37 -18.46 -7.88
C LYS A 70 38.69 -17.19 -7.09
N HIS A 71 39.63 -16.38 -7.56
CA HIS A 71 40.05 -15.16 -6.86
C HIS A 71 39.01 -14.02 -6.91
N SER A 72 38.07 -14.06 -7.85
CA SER A 72 37.03 -13.03 -8.00
C SER A 72 35.65 -13.46 -7.47
N GLN A 73 35.49 -14.74 -7.11
CA GLN A 73 34.25 -15.24 -6.51
C GLN A 73 34.02 -14.63 -5.11
N PHE A 74 32.78 -14.25 -4.84
CA PHE A 74 32.40 -13.83 -3.49
C PHE A 74 32.37 -15.03 -2.53
N LYS A 75 32.82 -14.81 -1.29
CA LYS A 75 32.73 -15.83 -0.23
C LYS A 75 31.26 -16.15 0.06
N LYS A 76 30.93 -17.42 0.30
CA LYS A 76 29.57 -17.85 0.67
C LYS A 76 29.07 -17.03 1.87
N GLY A 77 27.89 -16.41 1.71
CA GLY A 77 27.27 -15.56 2.73
C GLY A 77 27.69 -14.08 2.72
N GLN A 78 28.69 -13.71 1.93
CA GLN A 78 29.14 -12.32 1.77
C GLN A 78 28.68 -11.79 0.41
N SER A 79 27.81 -10.77 0.41
CA SER A 79 27.52 -10.03 -0.81
C SER A 79 28.72 -9.16 -1.21
N GLY A 80 28.91 -8.96 -2.52
CA GLY A 80 29.89 -7.99 -3.03
C GLY A 80 29.60 -6.55 -2.59
N ASN A 81 28.33 -6.23 -2.33
CA ASN A 81 27.92 -4.96 -1.75
C ASN A 81 27.42 -5.14 -0.32
N ARG A 82 28.32 -4.98 0.67
CA ARG A 82 28.00 -5.08 2.10
C ARG A 82 27.03 -3.98 2.57
N LYS A 83 26.99 -2.83 1.89
CA LYS A 83 26.04 -1.73 2.12
C LYS A 83 24.74 -1.88 1.32
N GLY A 84 24.56 -3.00 0.61
CA GLY A 84 23.31 -3.31 -0.08
C GLY A 84 22.12 -3.34 0.87
N ARG A 85 20.91 -3.45 0.33
CA ARG A 85 19.68 -3.41 1.12
C ARG A 85 19.76 -4.42 2.29
N PRO A 86 19.68 -3.97 3.55
CA PRO A 86 19.86 -4.86 4.69
C PRO A 86 18.75 -5.91 4.72
N LYS A 87 19.10 -7.12 5.16
CA LYS A 87 18.14 -8.20 5.34
C LYS A 87 17.11 -7.75 6.38
N GLY A 88 15.82 -7.76 6.00
CA GLY A 88 14.72 -7.35 6.87
C GLY A 88 14.34 -5.86 6.80
N ALA A 89 14.88 -5.08 5.85
CA ALA A 89 14.42 -3.71 5.60
C ALA A 89 12.90 -3.70 5.29
N LYS A 90 12.10 -3.26 6.25
CA LYS A 90 10.63 -3.17 6.12
C LYS A 90 10.29 -2.12 5.08
N GLY A 91 9.56 -2.49 4.04
CA GLY A 91 8.98 -1.53 3.12
C GLY A 91 7.89 -0.71 3.80
N LEU A 92 7.51 0.42 3.20
CA LEU A 92 6.45 1.29 3.72
C LEU A 92 5.15 0.51 4.00
N ASN A 93 4.74 -0.36 3.08
CA ASN A 93 3.55 -1.22 3.25
C ASN A 93 3.63 -2.10 4.51
N THR A 94 4.80 -2.66 4.80
CA THR A 94 5.02 -3.48 6.00
C THR A 94 4.96 -2.64 7.27
N ILE A 95 5.48 -1.41 7.24
CA ILE A 95 5.43 -0.50 8.38
C ILE A 95 3.97 -0.09 8.65
N VAL A 96 3.25 0.34 7.61
CA VAL A 96 1.85 0.75 7.69
C VAL A 96 0.99 -0.38 8.25
N ARG A 97 1.07 -1.58 7.66
CA ARG A 97 0.33 -2.76 8.14
C ARG A 97 0.60 -3.01 9.63
N ASN A 98 1.88 -3.03 10.03
CA ASN A 98 2.25 -3.26 11.43
C ASN A 98 1.76 -2.17 12.39
N ILE A 99 1.59 -0.93 11.93
CA ILE A 99 1.05 0.14 12.77
C ILE A 99 -0.44 -0.07 12.99
N TYR A 100 -1.19 -0.36 11.91
CA TYR A 100 -2.64 -0.51 11.97
C TYR A 100 -3.08 -1.79 12.68
N THR A 101 -2.31 -2.88 12.61
CA THR A 101 -2.62 -4.14 13.30
C THR A 101 -2.23 -4.17 14.78
N LYS A 102 -1.44 -3.19 15.27
CA LYS A 102 -1.10 -3.11 16.70
C LYS A 102 -2.36 -2.86 17.53
N LYS A 103 -2.46 -3.58 18.65
CA LYS A 103 -3.54 -3.41 19.62
C LYS A 103 -3.33 -2.16 20.48
N VAL A 104 -4.40 -1.41 20.68
CA VAL A 104 -4.51 -0.23 21.55
C VAL A 104 -5.70 -0.41 22.49
N THR A 105 -5.61 0.16 23.68
CA THR A 105 -6.73 0.18 24.62
C THR A 105 -7.59 1.39 24.31
N VAL A 106 -8.86 1.16 23.98
CA VAL A 106 -9.86 2.20 23.70
C VAL A 106 -10.91 2.13 24.80
N ARG A 107 -11.30 3.30 25.32
CA ARG A 107 -12.37 3.40 26.30
C ARG A 107 -13.68 3.68 25.58
N GLY A 108 -14.61 2.74 25.64
CA GLY A 108 -15.96 2.86 25.10
C GLY A 108 -17.00 3.08 26.21
N ALA A 109 -18.28 2.99 25.83
CA ALA A 109 -19.41 3.10 26.75
C ALA A 109 -19.52 1.91 27.72
N SER A 110 -19.16 0.71 27.27
CA SER A 110 -19.22 -0.55 28.04
C SER A 110 -17.96 -0.86 28.85
N GLY A 111 -16.89 -0.06 28.73
CA GLY A 111 -15.62 -0.27 29.43
C GLY A 111 -14.38 -0.02 28.56
N SER A 112 -13.20 -0.39 29.08
CA SER A 112 -11.95 -0.36 28.30
C SER A 112 -11.72 -1.68 27.57
N GLU A 113 -11.68 -1.61 26.24
CA GLU A 113 -11.47 -2.76 25.36
C GLU A 113 -10.14 -2.64 24.61
N ARG A 114 -9.48 -3.78 24.35
CA ARG A 114 -8.25 -3.84 23.56
C ARG A 114 -8.55 -4.25 22.12
N MET A 115 -8.49 -3.30 21.21
CA MET A 115 -8.74 -3.51 19.78
C MET A 115 -7.55 -3.03 18.93
N SER A 116 -7.45 -3.48 17.68
CA SER A 116 -6.45 -2.94 16.74
C SER A 116 -6.71 -1.47 16.43
N LYS A 117 -5.68 -0.74 15.97
CA LYS A 117 -5.87 0.67 15.60
C LYS A 117 -6.86 0.85 14.45
N MET A 118 -6.91 -0.11 13.52
CA MET A 118 -7.86 -0.04 12.41
C MET A 118 -9.30 -0.20 12.93
N GLU A 119 -9.55 -1.19 13.77
CA GLU A 119 -10.87 -1.38 14.41
C GLU A 119 -11.27 -0.15 15.22
N ALA A 120 -10.34 0.44 15.99
CA ALA A 120 -10.58 1.67 16.74
C ALA A 120 -11.01 2.86 15.85
N ILE A 121 -10.41 3.00 14.67
CA ILE A 121 -10.77 4.05 13.72
C ILE A 121 -12.17 3.83 13.16
N VAL A 122 -12.52 2.58 12.82
CA VAL A 122 -13.87 2.23 12.35
C VAL A 122 -14.88 2.52 13.46
N HIS A 123 -14.62 2.06 14.67
CA HIS A 123 -15.47 2.31 15.84
C HIS A 123 -15.71 3.82 16.04
N LYS A 124 -14.64 4.62 16.03
CA LYS A 124 -14.75 6.09 16.17
C LYS A 124 -15.49 6.75 15.01
N THR A 125 -15.38 6.21 13.80
CA THR A 125 -16.11 6.71 12.63
C THR A 125 -17.61 6.48 12.80
N VAL A 126 -18.00 5.30 13.30
CA VAL A 126 -19.39 4.96 13.60
C VAL A 126 -19.93 5.83 14.75
N GLU A 127 -19.19 6.00 15.84
CA GLU A 127 -19.59 6.91 16.94
C GLU A 127 -19.83 8.35 16.45
N LYS A 128 -18.95 8.87 15.59
CA LYS A 128 -19.11 10.21 15.00
C LYS A 128 -20.31 10.29 14.05
N SER A 129 -20.62 9.21 13.35
CA SER A 129 -21.81 9.15 12.50
C SER A 129 -23.09 9.27 13.33
N PHE A 130 -23.17 8.61 14.49
CA PHE A 130 -24.28 8.78 15.44
C PHE A 130 -24.35 10.18 16.03
N SER A 131 -23.22 10.90 16.10
CA SER A 131 -23.17 12.29 16.56
C SER A 131 -23.63 13.29 15.48
N GLY A 132 -23.96 12.85 14.27
CA GLY A 132 -24.48 13.70 13.19
C GLY A 132 -23.44 14.28 12.21
N ASP A 133 -22.19 13.80 12.24
CA ASP A 133 -21.18 14.22 11.25
C ASP A 133 -21.47 13.57 9.88
N MET A 134 -21.97 14.37 8.93
CA MET A 134 -22.35 13.91 7.59
C MET A 134 -21.22 13.18 6.86
N ARG A 135 -19.96 13.61 7.04
CA ARG A 135 -18.81 12.95 6.40
C ARG A 135 -18.52 11.58 7.01
N ALA A 136 -18.78 11.43 8.30
CA ALA A 136 -18.63 10.14 8.99
C ALA A 136 -19.76 9.19 8.59
N ILE A 137 -20.99 9.70 8.44
CA ILE A 137 -22.15 8.96 7.94
C ILE A 137 -21.89 8.44 6.52
N ASP A 138 -21.45 9.29 5.59
CA ASP A 138 -21.14 8.86 4.23
C ASP A 138 -20.09 7.74 4.18
N LYS A 139 -19.05 7.85 5.03
CA LYS A 139 -17.99 6.84 5.12
C LYS A 139 -18.49 5.54 5.74
N SER A 140 -19.28 5.61 6.80
CA SER A 140 -19.83 4.41 7.46
C SER A 140 -20.80 3.68 6.54
N LEU A 141 -21.69 4.39 5.83
CA LEU A 141 -22.59 3.81 4.83
C LEU A 141 -21.82 3.14 3.68
N LYS A 142 -20.78 3.79 3.16
CA LYS A 142 -19.90 3.19 2.12
C LYS A 142 -19.20 1.92 2.59
N LEU A 143 -18.72 1.90 3.84
CA LEU A 143 -18.11 0.72 4.43
C LEU A 143 -19.14 -0.40 4.64
N TYR A 144 -20.35 -0.07 5.08
CA TYR A 144 -21.44 -1.03 5.25
C TYR A 144 -21.82 -1.70 3.92
N ALA A 145 -22.03 -0.91 2.86
CA ALA A 145 -22.36 -1.40 1.53
C ALA A 145 -21.29 -2.31 0.89
N GLN A 146 -20.02 -2.22 1.32
CA GLN A 146 -18.95 -3.10 0.84
C GLN A 146 -18.86 -4.43 1.61
N CYS A 147 -19.32 -4.44 2.86
CA CYS A 147 -19.18 -5.58 3.77
C CYS A 147 -20.44 -6.43 3.87
N VAL A 148 -21.60 -5.79 3.77
CA VAL A 148 -22.89 -6.45 3.66
C VAL A 148 -23.25 -6.42 2.19
N PRO A 149 -23.01 -7.52 1.43
CA PRO A 149 -23.74 -7.65 0.18
C PRO A 149 -25.22 -7.59 0.56
N ASP A 150 -25.99 -6.78 -0.16
CA ASP A 150 -27.41 -7.03 -0.24
C ASP A 150 -27.51 -8.44 -0.84
N GLU A 151 -27.59 -9.45 0.03
CA GLU A 151 -28.32 -10.64 -0.35
C GLU A 151 -29.61 -10.06 -0.92
N PRO A 152 -29.92 -10.29 -2.21
CA PRO A 152 -31.26 -9.98 -2.65
C PRO A 152 -32.10 -10.69 -1.60
N ILE A 153 -32.90 -9.93 -0.86
CA ILE A 153 -33.98 -10.54 -0.10
C ILE A 153 -34.58 -11.43 -1.17
N ALA A 154 -34.38 -12.74 -1.04
CA ALA A 154 -35.16 -13.70 -1.75
C ALA A 154 -36.53 -13.42 -1.15
N VAL A 155 -37.18 -12.40 -1.71
CA VAL A 155 -38.59 -12.15 -1.59
C VAL A 155 -39.07 -13.52 -1.95
N ALA A 156 -39.53 -14.23 -0.90
CA ALA A 156 -39.90 -15.63 -0.97
C ALA A 156 -40.54 -15.83 -2.33
N ALA A 157 -39.92 -16.74 -3.11
CA ALA A 157 -40.21 -17.06 -4.51
C ALA A 157 -41.42 -16.30 -5.05
N PRO A 158 -41.30 -15.46 -6.11
CA PRO A 158 -42.39 -14.61 -6.57
C PRO A 158 -43.66 -15.40 -6.41
N VAL A 159 -44.50 -15.05 -5.43
CA VAL A 159 -45.71 -15.80 -5.13
C VAL A 159 -46.47 -15.65 -6.42
N GLU A 160 -46.34 -16.69 -7.24
CA GLU A 160 -46.90 -16.87 -8.56
C GLU A 160 -48.29 -16.30 -8.41
N SER A 161 -48.50 -15.19 -9.12
CA SER A 161 -49.66 -14.32 -8.99
C SER A 161 -50.87 -15.21 -8.78
N ALA A 162 -51.33 -15.31 -7.52
CA ALA A 162 -52.32 -16.30 -7.14
C ALA A 162 -53.48 -16.10 -8.09
N SER A 163 -53.65 -17.05 -9.00
CA SER A 163 -54.77 -17.05 -9.89
C SER A 163 -56.00 -17.00 -8.98
N THR A 164 -57.01 -16.21 -9.32
CA THR A 164 -58.25 -16.12 -8.53
C THR A 164 -58.97 -17.48 -8.38
N ALA A 165 -58.48 -18.53 -9.04
CA ALA A 165 -58.95 -19.90 -8.90
C ALA A 165 -58.60 -20.52 -7.53
N ASP A 166 -57.44 -20.20 -6.96
CA ASP A 166 -56.95 -20.79 -5.70
C ASP A 166 -57.33 -19.98 -4.45
N MET A 167 -58.40 -19.18 -4.52
CA MET A 167 -58.99 -18.59 -3.31
C MET A 167 -59.73 -19.67 -2.53
N ASP A 168 -59.35 -19.83 -1.26
CA ASP A 168 -59.96 -20.77 -0.35
C ASP A 168 -61.45 -20.44 -0.20
N ALA A 169 -62.29 -21.43 0.12
CA ALA A 169 -63.74 -21.22 0.21
C ALA A 169 -64.11 -20.12 1.23
N HIS A 170 -63.25 -19.94 2.23
CA HIS A 170 -63.35 -18.90 3.24
C HIS A 170 -63.16 -17.49 2.67
N ASP A 171 -62.15 -17.28 1.84
CA ASP A 171 -61.86 -15.97 1.23
C ASP A 171 -62.98 -15.54 0.29
N LYS A 172 -63.54 -16.50 -0.46
CA LYS A 172 -64.73 -16.28 -1.30
C LYS A 172 -65.95 -15.86 -0.47
N ALA A 173 -66.13 -16.44 0.72
CA ALA A 173 -67.23 -16.08 1.62
C ALA A 173 -67.06 -14.65 2.19
N ILE A 174 -65.85 -14.26 2.56
CA ILE A 174 -65.54 -12.90 3.03
C ILE A 174 -65.85 -11.88 1.92
N LEU A 175 -65.37 -12.12 0.70
CA LEU A 175 -65.62 -11.23 -0.43
C LEU A 175 -67.10 -11.12 -0.79
N ALA A 176 -67.86 -12.23 -0.68
CA ALA A 176 -69.29 -12.23 -0.93
C ALA A 176 -70.07 -11.45 0.13
N ALA A 177 -69.69 -11.56 1.41
CA ALA A 177 -70.28 -10.77 2.48
C ALA A 177 -70.04 -9.27 2.28
N TYR A 178 -68.81 -8.88 1.91
CA TYR A 178 -68.46 -7.48 1.66
C TYR A 178 -69.22 -6.88 0.47
N ARG A 179 -69.42 -7.66 -0.60
CA ARG A 179 -70.24 -7.23 -1.75
C ARG A 179 -71.73 -7.07 -1.41
N ARG A 180 -72.23 -7.74 -0.37
CA ARG A 180 -73.63 -7.62 0.07
C ARG A 180 -73.82 -6.34 0.85
N THR A 181 -72.95 -6.07 1.81
CA THR A 181 -73.00 -4.86 2.64
C THR A 181 -72.79 -3.60 1.81
N ALA A 182 -71.84 -3.63 0.86
CA ALA A 182 -71.59 -2.48 -0.02
C ALA A 182 -72.78 -2.14 -0.92
N ARG A 183 -73.68 -3.10 -1.20
CA ARG A 183 -74.90 -2.86 -1.99
C ARG A 183 -76.05 -2.35 -1.14
N GLU A 184 -76.10 -2.78 0.12
CA GLU A 184 -77.09 -2.30 1.09
C GLU A 184 -76.83 -0.85 1.50
N GLU A 185 -75.57 -0.40 1.49
CA GLU A 185 -75.20 1.01 1.74
C GLU A 185 -75.53 1.96 0.57
N ASP A 186 -75.72 1.45 -0.65
CA ASP A 186 -76.08 2.24 -1.84
C ASP A 186 -77.60 2.42 -2.01
N ASP A 187 -78.42 1.63 -1.30
CA ASP A 187 -79.89 1.62 -1.39
C ASP A 187 -80.60 2.38 -0.22
N GLU A 188 -79.84 3.11 0.62
CA GLU A 188 -80.31 4.01 1.69
C GLU A 188 -80.08 5.49 1.35
#